data_AF-A0A7Y5B325-F1
#
_entry.id   AF-A0A7Y5B325-F1
#
_cell.length_a   1.000
_cell.length_b   1.000
_cell.length_c   1.000
_cell.angle_alpha   90.00
_cell.angle_beta   90.00
_cell.angle_gamma   90.00
#
_symmetry.space_group_name_H-M   'P 1'
#
loop_
_entity.id
_entity.type
_entity.pdbx_description
1 polymer ?
#
loop_
_entity_poly.entity_id
_entity_poly.type
_entity_poly.pdbx_seq_one_letter_code
_entity_poly.pdbx_strand_id
1 'polypeptide(L)'
;MILASLLCLLVGLSSDSKNMYPLAKAIACPPVAVDVSDAPEAKEWGETAKALVEAWHPKVTELLATDGRDPVTGGSRGEAYKPPAQIKLVFKKTLNVPAHASGDTITISADWIARNPNDLGMVVHELTHIVQQYPPSRAKPGWLVEGIADYIRWWRYEPELHAGSGRTKIDAEKSNYTDSYRTTAKWLAWCSRKYDMRLVPALDKALRHREDPMPLFEKLTGKSADALWKEFVSDQS
;
A
#
# COMPACT_ATOMS: atom_id res chain seq x y z
N MET A 1 12.95 34.96 40.83
CA MET A 1 12.29 34.69 39.52
C MET A 1 13.36 34.31 38.53
N ILE A 2 13.61 33.01 38.33
CA ILE A 2 14.57 32.50 37.36
C ILE A 2 13.74 31.71 36.34
N LEU A 3 13.72 32.17 35.09
CA LEU A 3 13.07 31.49 33.98
C LEU A 3 13.81 30.19 33.67
N ALA A 4 13.11 29.06 33.75
CA ALA A 4 13.57 27.79 33.23
C ALA A 4 13.24 27.72 31.72
N SER A 5 14.27 27.76 30.88
CA SER A 5 14.18 27.51 29.44
C SER A 5 13.77 26.07 29.18
N LEU A 6 12.65 25.89 28.48
CA LEU A 6 12.20 24.60 27.96
C LEU A 6 13.11 24.20 26.80
N LEU A 7 13.99 23.23 27.03
CA LEU A 7 14.76 22.58 25.97
C LEU A 7 13.85 21.52 25.33
N CYS A 8 13.30 21.81 24.15
CA CYS A 8 12.58 20.83 23.34
C CYS A 8 13.52 19.68 22.99
N LEU A 9 13.23 18.48 23.49
CA LEU A 9 13.83 17.24 23.03
C LEU A 9 13.39 17.00 21.58
N LEU A 10 14.28 17.29 20.62
CA LEU A 10 14.21 16.75 19.27
C LEU A 10 14.48 15.25 19.35
N VAL A 11 13.42 14.45 19.39
CA VAL A 11 13.51 13.00 19.16
C VAL A 11 13.96 12.81 17.71
N GLY A 12 15.11 12.15 17.54
CA GLY A 12 15.72 11.88 16.25
C GLY A 12 14.78 11.07 15.35
N LEU A 13 14.36 11.69 14.25
CA LEU A 13 13.74 11.02 13.11
C LEU A 13 14.81 10.14 12.44
N SER A 14 14.66 8.82 12.50
CA SER A 14 15.47 7.90 11.70
C SER A 14 15.26 8.18 10.20
N SER A 15 16.23 7.79 9.37
CA SER A 15 16.18 7.96 7.91
C SER A 15 14.93 7.38 7.24
N ASP A 16 14.22 6.47 7.92
CA ASP A 16 12.98 5.83 7.45
C ASP A 16 11.78 6.78 7.37
N SER A 17 11.86 7.95 8.01
CA SER A 17 10.74 8.90 8.13
C SER A 17 10.60 9.86 6.95
N LYS A 18 11.63 10.02 6.11
CA LYS A 18 11.63 11.04 5.02
C LYS A 18 10.53 10.79 3.97
N ASN A 19 9.99 9.58 3.91
CA ASN A 19 8.97 9.16 2.95
C ASN A 19 7.67 8.72 3.63
N MET A 20 7.44 9.00 4.92
CA MET A 20 6.17 8.71 5.58
C MET A 20 5.50 10.03 5.97
N TYR A 21 4.40 10.35 5.30
CA TYR A 21 3.44 11.33 5.79
C TYR A 21 2.33 10.51 6.45
N PRO A 22 2.44 10.16 7.74
CA PRO A 22 1.38 9.39 8.42
C PRO A 22 0.13 10.25 8.43
N LEU A 23 -0.95 9.72 7.85
CA LEU A 23 -2.22 10.44 7.68
C LEU A 23 -3.32 9.87 8.55
N ALA A 24 -3.16 8.63 9.01
CA ALA A 24 -3.99 7.99 10.01
C ALA A 24 -3.15 7.53 11.22
N LYS A 25 -3.83 7.23 12.33
CA LYS A 25 -3.20 6.61 13.49
C LYS A 25 -2.85 5.14 13.20
N ALA A 26 -1.64 4.72 13.59
CA ALA A 26 -1.24 3.31 13.53
C ALA A 26 -2.20 2.39 14.29
N ILE A 27 -2.51 1.25 13.69
CA ILE A 27 -3.27 0.17 14.31
C ILE A 27 -2.32 -1.01 14.54
N ALA A 28 -2.30 -1.51 15.77
CA ALA A 28 -1.46 -2.65 16.15
C ALA A 28 -1.74 -3.86 15.24
N CYS A 29 -0.69 -4.60 14.88
CA CYS A 29 -0.82 -5.82 14.11
C CYS A 29 -1.60 -6.88 14.92
N PRO A 30 -2.61 -7.54 14.34
CA PRO A 30 -3.15 -8.78 14.89
C PRO A 30 -2.07 -9.86 15.02
N PRO A 31 -2.29 -10.90 15.83
CA PRO A 31 -1.44 -12.09 15.81
C PRO A 31 -1.28 -12.63 14.39
N VAL A 32 -0.07 -13.03 14.03
CA VAL A 32 0.23 -13.61 12.71
C VAL A 32 0.58 -15.09 12.88
N ALA A 33 -0.13 -15.95 12.14
CA ALA A 33 0.12 -17.38 12.09
C ALA A 33 0.76 -17.77 10.74
N VAL A 34 1.71 -18.70 10.79
CA VAL A 34 2.37 -19.26 9.61
C VAL A 34 1.96 -20.72 9.48
N ASP A 35 1.33 -21.07 8.36
CA ASP A 35 0.99 -22.43 7.98
C ASP A 35 1.84 -22.86 6.78
N VAL A 36 2.83 -23.71 7.08
CA VAL A 36 3.74 -24.33 6.11
C VAL A 36 3.46 -25.82 5.95
N SER A 37 2.27 -26.29 6.33
CA SER A 37 1.91 -27.72 6.29
C SER A 37 2.05 -28.32 4.90
N ASP A 38 1.71 -27.55 3.85
CA ASP A 38 1.87 -27.97 2.46
C ASP A 38 3.29 -27.73 1.93
N ALA A 39 4.06 -26.79 2.47
CA ALA A 39 5.44 -26.51 2.03
C ALA A 39 6.40 -26.31 3.21
N PRO A 40 6.78 -27.38 3.93
CA PRO A 40 7.59 -27.29 5.15
C PRO A 40 8.95 -26.60 4.96
N GLU A 41 9.53 -26.68 3.75
CA GLU A 41 10.76 -26.00 3.36
C GLU A 41 10.65 -24.47 3.42
N ALA A 42 9.44 -23.91 3.34
CA ALA A 42 9.21 -22.47 3.41
C ALA A 42 9.26 -21.90 4.83
N LYS A 43 9.50 -22.74 5.86
CA LYS A 43 9.40 -22.33 7.28
C LYS A 43 10.23 -21.09 7.63
N GLU A 44 11.51 -21.06 7.29
CA GLU A 44 12.39 -19.91 7.61
C GLU A 44 11.94 -18.63 6.88
N TRP A 45 11.56 -18.77 5.61
CA TRP A 45 11.05 -17.65 4.84
C TRP A 45 9.70 -17.16 5.40
N GLY A 46 8.85 -18.08 5.84
CA GLY A 46 7.56 -17.80 6.49
C GLY A 46 7.70 -17.03 7.80
N GLU A 47 8.67 -17.36 8.64
CA GLU A 47 8.95 -16.58 9.86
C GLU A 47 9.48 -15.17 9.53
N THR A 48 10.27 -15.04 8.45
CA THR A 48 10.71 -13.73 7.96
C THR A 48 9.53 -12.89 7.45
N ALA A 49 8.64 -13.49 6.67
CA ALA A 49 7.42 -12.86 6.19
C ALA A 49 6.47 -12.48 7.34
N LYS A 50 6.38 -13.32 8.37
CA LYS A 50 5.63 -13.02 9.60
C LYS A 50 6.16 -11.76 10.28
N ALA A 51 7.46 -11.70 10.56
CA ALA A 51 8.08 -10.54 11.20
C ALA A 51 7.88 -9.27 10.35
N LEU A 52 7.92 -9.41 9.02
CA LEU A 52 7.64 -8.31 8.11
C LEU A 52 6.19 -7.83 8.23
N VAL A 53 5.20 -8.73 8.27
CA VAL A 53 3.79 -8.37 8.45
C VAL A 53 3.56 -7.67 9.78
N GLU A 54 4.12 -8.20 10.87
CA GLU A 54 4.03 -7.60 12.21
C GLU A 54 4.59 -6.17 12.23
N ALA A 55 5.71 -5.95 11.53
CA ALA A 55 6.35 -4.63 11.43
C ALA A 55 5.61 -3.66 10.48
N TRP A 56 5.01 -4.16 9.39
CA TRP A 56 4.42 -3.33 8.35
C TRP A 56 2.93 -3.10 8.48
N HIS A 57 2.17 -3.95 9.16
CA HIS A 57 0.74 -3.72 9.38
C HIS A 57 0.44 -2.32 9.94
N PRO A 58 1.06 -1.89 11.07
CA PRO A 58 0.83 -0.53 11.58
C PRO A 58 1.21 0.55 10.57
N LYS A 59 2.32 0.39 9.83
CA LYS A 59 2.76 1.37 8.82
C LYS A 59 1.78 1.49 7.66
N VAL A 60 1.28 0.36 7.14
CA VAL A 60 0.28 0.35 6.08
C VAL A 60 -0.99 1.05 6.54
N THR A 61 -1.41 0.84 7.80
CA THR A 61 -2.57 1.55 8.36
C THR A 61 -2.34 3.06 8.49
N GLU A 62 -1.13 3.52 8.82
CA GLU A 62 -0.82 4.97 8.84
C GLU A 62 -0.82 5.61 7.45
N LEU A 63 -0.45 4.85 6.43
CA LEU A 63 -0.35 5.30 5.04
C LEU A 63 -1.70 5.31 4.32
N LEU A 64 -2.70 4.59 4.84
CA LEU A 64 -4.08 4.53 4.32
C LEU A 64 -5.05 5.26 5.27
N ALA A 65 -6.29 5.52 4.85
CA ALA A 65 -7.26 6.31 5.63
C ALA A 65 -8.07 5.44 6.61
N THR A 66 -7.37 4.79 7.55
CA THR A 66 -7.93 3.74 8.43
C THR A 66 -8.53 4.23 9.74
N ASP A 67 -8.28 5.47 10.17
CA ASP A 67 -8.66 5.95 11.51
C ASP A 67 -10.09 6.52 11.61
N GLY A 68 -10.88 6.41 10.53
CA GLY A 68 -12.23 6.95 10.49
C GLY A 68 -12.29 8.45 10.19
N ARG A 69 -11.17 9.11 9.91
CA ARG A 69 -11.15 10.53 9.50
C ARG A 69 -11.08 10.65 7.99
N ASP A 70 -11.48 11.81 7.49
CA ASP A 70 -11.28 12.22 6.11
C ASP A 70 -9.85 12.78 5.97
N PRO A 71 -9.00 12.22 5.09
CA PRO A 71 -7.60 12.63 4.98
C PRO A 71 -7.41 14.04 4.40
N VAL A 72 -8.46 14.63 3.81
CA VAL A 72 -8.41 15.97 3.23
C VAL A 72 -8.84 17.03 4.24
N THR A 73 -9.93 16.78 4.97
CA THR A 73 -10.55 17.75 5.89
C THR A 73 -10.20 17.52 7.37
N GLY A 74 -9.74 16.33 7.73
CA GLY A 74 -9.50 15.91 9.13
C GLY A 74 -10.77 15.64 9.96
N GLY A 75 -11.95 15.91 9.39
CA GLY A 75 -13.24 15.61 10.01
C GLY A 75 -13.53 14.11 10.05
N SER A 76 -14.50 13.70 10.85
CA SER A 76 -14.95 12.30 10.88
C SER A 76 -15.62 11.90 9.56
N ARG A 77 -15.28 10.71 9.04
CA ARG A 77 -15.85 10.13 7.82
C ARG A 77 -15.93 8.61 7.92
N GLY A 78 -17.08 8.12 8.37
CA GLY A 78 -17.32 6.69 8.58
C GLY A 78 -16.54 6.09 9.75
N GLU A 79 -16.59 4.77 9.83
CA GLU A 79 -15.89 4.03 10.89
C GLU A 79 -14.39 3.88 10.60
N ALA A 80 -13.63 3.69 11.68
CA ALA A 80 -12.25 3.22 11.58
C ALA A 80 -12.22 1.77 11.09
N TYR A 81 -11.19 1.44 10.32
CA TYR A 81 -10.88 0.06 9.95
C TYR A 81 -10.67 -0.78 11.21
N LYS A 82 -11.28 -1.97 11.21
CA LYS A 82 -11.13 -2.97 12.27
C LYS A 82 -10.30 -4.11 11.70
N PRO A 83 -9.09 -4.35 12.20
CA PRO A 83 -8.27 -5.43 11.68
C PRO A 83 -8.90 -6.79 12.01
N PRO A 84 -8.59 -7.85 11.23
CA PRO A 84 -9.06 -9.19 11.54
C PRO A 84 -8.50 -9.66 12.88
N ALA A 85 -9.13 -10.68 13.49
CA ALA A 85 -8.69 -11.22 14.77
C ALA A 85 -7.28 -11.85 14.70
N GLN A 86 -6.87 -12.29 13.51
CA GLN A 86 -5.58 -12.91 13.21
C GLN A 86 -5.28 -12.67 11.71
N ILE A 87 -4.00 -12.65 11.32
CA ILE A 87 -3.58 -12.76 9.92
C ILE A 87 -2.91 -14.12 9.72
N LYS A 88 -3.22 -14.82 8.63
CA LYS A 88 -2.64 -16.14 8.31
C LYS A 88 -1.77 -16.05 7.07
N LEU A 89 -0.55 -16.57 7.16
CA LEU A 89 0.34 -16.79 6.02
C LEU A 89 0.30 -18.28 5.69
N VAL A 90 -0.31 -18.63 4.57
CA VAL A 90 -0.48 -20.03 4.12
C VAL A 90 0.42 -20.27 2.93
N PHE A 91 1.35 -21.22 3.05
CA PHE A 91 2.26 -21.58 1.97
C PHE A 91 1.69 -22.77 1.21
N LYS A 92 1.64 -22.66 -0.12
CA LYS A 92 1.21 -23.73 -1.03
C LYS A 92 2.34 -24.11 -1.95
N LYS A 93 2.53 -25.41 -2.20
CA LYS A 93 3.55 -25.88 -3.15
C LYS A 93 3.35 -25.27 -4.51
N THR A 94 2.12 -25.40 -5.02
CA THR A 94 1.74 -24.90 -6.35
C THR A 94 0.67 -23.83 -6.23
N LEU A 95 0.96 -22.67 -6.82
CA LEU A 95 0.06 -21.53 -6.96
C LEU A 95 0.46 -20.78 -8.22
N ASN A 96 -0.52 -20.43 -9.06
CA ASN A 96 -0.29 -19.81 -10.36
C ASN A 96 0.11 -18.32 -10.28
N VAL A 97 0.05 -17.73 -9.09
CA VAL A 97 0.45 -16.36 -8.77
C VAL A 97 1.49 -16.39 -7.66
N PRO A 98 2.34 -15.34 -7.51
CA PRO A 98 3.31 -15.25 -6.42
C PRO A 98 2.67 -15.37 -5.04
N ALA A 99 1.59 -14.62 -4.83
CA ALA A 99 0.73 -14.66 -3.67
C ALA A 99 -0.66 -14.09 -4.00
N HIS A 100 -1.60 -14.24 -3.08
CA HIS A 100 -2.86 -13.49 -3.07
C HIS A 100 -3.40 -13.33 -1.64
N ALA A 101 -4.18 -12.29 -1.39
CA ALA A 101 -4.92 -12.08 -0.15
C ALA A 101 -6.41 -12.38 -0.32
N SER A 102 -7.00 -13.03 0.68
CA SER A 102 -8.46 -13.18 0.79
C SER A 102 -8.88 -13.23 2.25
N GLY A 103 -9.81 -12.35 2.64
CA GLY A 103 -10.25 -12.23 4.03
C GLY A 103 -9.10 -11.86 4.97
N ASP A 104 -8.71 -12.80 5.83
CA ASP A 104 -7.62 -12.68 6.82
C ASP A 104 -6.34 -13.44 6.41
N THR A 105 -6.32 -14.01 5.20
CA THR A 105 -5.30 -14.96 4.77
C THR A 105 -4.53 -14.45 3.57
N ILE A 106 -3.20 -14.49 3.66
CA ILE A 106 -2.26 -14.32 2.55
C ILE A 106 -1.76 -15.72 2.16
N THR A 107 -2.05 -16.13 0.93
CA THR A 107 -1.57 -17.42 0.38
C THR A 107 -0.36 -17.17 -0.50
N ILE A 108 0.73 -17.90 -0.28
CA ILE A 108 2.05 -17.65 -0.87
C ILE A 108 2.53 -18.90 -1.60
N SER A 109 3.08 -18.71 -2.81
CA SER A 109 3.65 -19.77 -3.64
C SER A 109 5.05 -20.16 -3.17
N ALA A 110 5.21 -21.40 -2.68
CA ALA A 110 6.52 -21.94 -2.30
C ALA A 110 7.46 -22.03 -3.53
N ASP A 111 6.92 -22.43 -4.68
CA ASP A 111 7.66 -22.45 -5.95
C ASP A 111 8.15 -21.06 -6.39
N TRP A 112 7.40 -20.00 -6.08
CA TRP A 112 7.82 -18.64 -6.38
C TRP A 112 8.96 -18.20 -5.47
N ILE A 113 8.84 -18.37 -4.15
CA ILE A 113 9.87 -17.95 -3.20
C ILE A 113 11.17 -18.76 -3.37
N ALA A 114 11.10 -20.01 -3.81
CA ALA A 114 12.29 -20.80 -4.13
C ALA A 114 13.09 -20.18 -5.30
N ARG A 115 12.39 -19.56 -6.27
CA ARG A 115 13.01 -18.88 -7.42
C ARG A 115 13.31 -17.41 -7.16
N ASN A 116 12.59 -16.78 -6.22
CA ASN A 116 12.66 -15.36 -5.91
C ASN A 116 12.73 -15.14 -4.38
N PRO A 117 13.75 -15.65 -3.69
CA PRO A 117 13.80 -15.64 -2.22
C PRO A 117 13.83 -14.23 -1.61
N ASN A 118 14.21 -13.23 -2.39
CA ASN A 118 14.28 -11.84 -1.96
C ASN A 118 12.98 -11.04 -2.21
N ASP A 119 11.95 -11.64 -2.79
CA ASP A 119 10.68 -10.96 -3.11
C ASP A 119 9.74 -10.85 -1.91
N LEU A 120 10.23 -10.29 -0.80
CA LEU A 120 9.42 -10.03 0.40
C LEU A 120 8.39 -8.91 0.17
N GLY A 121 8.64 -7.99 -0.77
CA GLY A 121 7.71 -6.93 -1.12
C GLY A 121 6.34 -7.42 -1.58
N MET A 122 6.25 -8.63 -2.14
CA MET A 122 4.95 -9.24 -2.46
C MET A 122 4.09 -9.40 -1.20
N VAL A 123 4.67 -9.71 -0.04
CA VAL A 123 3.91 -9.88 1.21
C VAL A 123 3.34 -8.53 1.68
N VAL A 124 4.05 -7.42 1.46
CA VAL A 124 3.55 -6.07 1.77
C VAL A 124 2.43 -5.66 0.82
N HIS A 125 2.50 -6.05 -0.46
CA HIS A 125 1.40 -5.90 -1.41
C HIS A 125 0.15 -6.62 -0.89
N GLU A 126 0.26 -7.91 -0.55
CA GLU A 126 -0.88 -8.69 -0.05
C GLU A 126 -1.40 -8.21 1.32
N LEU A 127 -0.51 -7.79 2.21
CA LEU A 127 -0.89 -7.16 3.47
C LEU A 127 -1.70 -5.88 3.25
N THR A 128 -1.38 -5.14 2.19
CA THR A 128 -2.17 -3.96 1.83
C THR A 128 -3.61 -4.35 1.50
N HIS A 129 -3.84 -5.46 0.80
CA HIS A 129 -5.20 -5.96 0.56
C HIS A 129 -5.94 -6.39 1.84
N ILE A 130 -5.24 -6.95 2.83
CA ILE A 130 -5.82 -7.23 4.17
C ILE A 130 -6.29 -5.93 4.83
N VAL A 131 -5.54 -4.83 4.70
CA VAL A 131 -5.92 -3.52 5.26
C VAL A 131 -7.00 -2.83 4.42
N GLN A 132 -6.97 -2.99 3.09
CA GLN A 132 -7.97 -2.40 2.20
C GLN A 132 -9.35 -2.97 2.50
N GLN A 133 -9.50 -4.31 2.45
CA GLN A 133 -10.77 -5.04 2.69
C GLN A 133 -12.00 -4.29 2.17
N TYR A 134 -11.88 -3.71 0.97
CA TYR A 134 -12.91 -2.79 0.50
C TYR A 134 -14.22 -3.54 0.29
N PRO A 135 -15.35 -2.98 0.75
CA PRO A 135 -16.63 -3.58 0.49
C PRO A 135 -16.94 -3.61 -1.02
N PRO A 136 -17.78 -4.55 -1.49
CA PRO A 136 -18.24 -4.55 -2.86
C PRO A 136 -18.84 -3.19 -3.26
N SER A 137 -18.33 -2.63 -4.35
CA SER A 137 -18.76 -1.38 -4.96
C SER A 137 -19.21 -1.61 -6.40
N ARG A 138 -20.15 -0.78 -6.89
CA ARG A 138 -20.56 -0.80 -8.30
C ARG A 138 -19.50 -0.25 -9.24
N ALA A 139 -18.62 0.64 -8.75
CA ALA A 139 -17.54 1.23 -9.54
C ALA A 139 -16.46 0.22 -9.93
N LYS A 140 -16.28 -0.85 -9.13
CA LYS A 140 -15.32 -1.95 -9.34
C LYS A 140 -13.94 -1.53 -9.91
N PRO A 141 -13.24 -0.52 -9.37
CA PRO A 141 -11.97 -0.09 -9.94
C PRO A 141 -10.82 -1.01 -9.48
N GLY A 142 -10.85 -2.29 -9.88
CA GLY A 142 -9.85 -3.29 -9.49
C GLY A 142 -8.41 -2.81 -9.78
N TRP A 143 -8.23 -2.12 -10.91
CA TRP A 143 -6.95 -1.50 -11.26
C TRP A 143 -6.39 -0.55 -10.19
N LEU A 144 -7.26 0.22 -9.54
CA LEU A 144 -6.87 1.15 -8.50
C LEU A 144 -6.57 0.43 -7.18
N VAL A 145 -7.30 -0.65 -6.89
CA VAL A 145 -7.07 -1.50 -5.70
C VAL A 145 -5.66 -2.09 -5.75
N GLU A 146 -5.31 -2.73 -6.88
CA GLU A 146 -3.96 -3.26 -7.16
C GLU A 146 -2.91 -2.14 -7.21
N GLY A 147 -3.23 -1.02 -7.85
CA GLY A 147 -2.33 0.13 -7.97
C GLY A 147 -1.97 0.77 -6.63
N ILE A 148 -2.91 0.84 -5.69
CA ILE A 148 -2.64 1.32 -4.32
C ILE A 148 -1.75 0.33 -3.57
N ALA A 149 -1.98 -0.98 -3.70
CA ALA A 149 -1.14 -2.01 -3.07
C ALA A 149 0.31 -1.93 -3.56
N ASP A 150 0.50 -1.79 -4.88
CA ASP A 150 1.84 -1.60 -5.45
C ASP A 150 2.44 -0.22 -5.17
N TYR A 151 1.62 0.81 -4.97
CA TYR A 151 2.12 2.11 -4.51
C TYR A 151 2.74 2.00 -3.12
N ILE A 152 2.08 1.31 -2.18
CA ILE A 152 2.63 1.05 -0.85
C ILE A 152 3.94 0.26 -0.97
N ARG A 153 3.94 -0.83 -1.75
CA ARG A 153 5.14 -1.63 -1.97
C ARG A 153 6.30 -0.81 -2.54
N TRP A 154 6.13 -0.21 -3.71
CA TRP A 154 7.25 0.34 -4.49
C TRP A 154 7.68 1.75 -4.10
N TRP A 155 6.82 2.54 -3.42
CA TRP A 155 7.17 3.92 -3.00
C TRP A 155 7.31 4.09 -1.50
N ARG A 156 6.83 3.14 -0.68
CA ARG A 156 6.95 3.22 0.78
C ARG A 156 7.85 2.12 1.34
N TYR A 157 7.71 0.87 0.89
CA TYR A 157 8.55 -0.23 1.38
C TYR A 157 9.88 -0.40 0.62
N GLU A 158 9.84 -0.42 -0.71
CA GLU A 158 10.99 -0.70 -1.58
C GLU A 158 11.34 0.48 -2.53
N PRO A 159 11.44 1.74 -2.03
CA PRO A 159 11.66 2.91 -2.90
C PRO A 159 12.98 2.82 -3.69
N GLU A 160 14.02 2.23 -3.12
CA GLU A 160 15.32 2.08 -3.78
C GLU A 160 15.30 1.05 -4.92
N LEU A 161 14.56 -0.07 -4.76
CA LEU A 161 14.39 -1.04 -5.84
C LEU A 161 13.58 -0.45 -7.00
N HIS A 162 12.60 0.40 -6.69
CA HIS A 162 11.90 1.18 -7.71
C HIS A 162 12.83 2.18 -8.41
N ALA A 163 13.68 2.89 -7.67
CA ALA A 163 14.58 3.90 -8.23
C ALA A 163 15.74 3.30 -9.05
N GLY A 164 16.13 2.05 -8.76
CA GLY A 164 17.23 1.34 -9.40
C GLY A 164 16.84 0.38 -10.53
N SER A 165 17.41 -0.82 -10.50
CA SER A 165 17.26 -1.84 -11.55
C SER A 165 15.83 -2.36 -11.71
N GLY A 166 15.00 -2.24 -10.66
CA GLY A 166 13.59 -2.61 -10.68
C GLY A 166 12.67 -1.54 -11.26
N ARG A 167 13.17 -0.42 -11.79
CA ARG A 167 12.32 0.71 -12.23
C ARG A 167 11.27 0.30 -13.27
N THR A 168 10.01 0.67 -12.99
CA THR A 168 8.91 0.49 -13.94
C THR A 168 9.11 1.40 -15.15
N LYS A 169 9.20 0.79 -16.34
CA LYS A 169 9.20 1.49 -17.62
C LYS A 169 7.77 1.65 -18.12
N ILE A 170 7.43 2.84 -18.59
CA ILE A 170 6.12 3.14 -19.16
C ILE A 170 6.29 3.12 -20.67
N ASP A 171 5.51 2.30 -21.35
CA ASP A 171 5.39 2.34 -22.80
C ASP A 171 4.27 3.32 -23.14
N ALA A 172 4.64 4.48 -23.70
CA ALA A 172 3.69 5.56 -23.99
C ALA A 172 2.54 5.12 -24.92
N GLU A 173 2.77 4.11 -25.76
CA GLU A 173 1.79 3.64 -26.75
C GLU A 173 0.91 2.51 -26.23
N LYS A 174 1.39 1.74 -25.24
CA LYS A 174 0.71 0.53 -24.75
C LYS A 174 0.23 0.60 -23.31
N SER A 175 0.83 1.46 -22.49
CA SER A 175 0.49 1.56 -21.08
C SER A 175 -0.66 2.54 -20.83
N ASN A 176 -1.42 2.28 -19.77
CA ASN A 176 -2.45 3.16 -19.25
C ASN A 176 -2.43 3.20 -17.72
N TYR A 177 -2.93 4.28 -17.10
CA TYR A 177 -3.06 4.35 -15.63
C TYR A 177 -3.99 3.27 -15.06
N THR A 178 -4.80 2.63 -15.89
CA THR A 178 -5.69 1.52 -15.54
C THR A 178 -5.04 0.12 -15.66
N ASP A 179 -3.74 0.03 -15.96
CA ASP A 179 -3.03 -1.27 -16.11
C ASP A 179 -2.70 -1.98 -14.79
N SER A 180 -3.24 -1.49 -13.66
CA SER A 180 -3.00 -2.02 -12.32
C SER A 180 -1.53 -1.91 -11.89
N TYR A 181 -1.23 -2.49 -10.72
CA TYR A 181 0.13 -2.78 -10.24
C TYR A 181 1.09 -1.59 -10.40
N ARG A 182 2.31 -1.87 -10.85
CA ARG A 182 3.43 -0.96 -11.01
C ARG A 182 3.15 0.24 -11.90
N THR A 183 2.33 0.09 -12.94
CA THR A 183 2.00 1.18 -13.87
C THR A 183 1.10 2.19 -13.19
N THR A 184 -0.02 1.72 -12.61
CA THR A 184 -0.91 2.57 -11.81
C THR A 184 -0.19 3.18 -10.61
N ALA A 185 0.61 2.38 -9.88
CA ALA A 185 1.36 2.84 -8.72
C ALA A 185 2.32 3.99 -9.06
N LYS A 186 3.01 3.89 -10.19
CA LYS A 186 3.92 4.96 -10.67
C LYS A 186 3.18 6.25 -10.98
N TRP A 187 2.04 6.14 -11.63
CA TRP A 187 1.19 7.28 -11.93
C TRP A 187 0.59 7.92 -10.67
N LEU A 188 0.12 7.10 -9.71
CA LEU A 188 -0.37 7.57 -8.41
C LEU A 188 0.72 8.32 -7.64
N ALA A 189 1.96 7.80 -7.65
CA ALA A 189 3.09 8.47 -7.00
C ALA A 189 3.42 9.81 -7.62
N TRP A 190 3.45 9.87 -8.96
CA TRP A 190 3.65 11.14 -9.68
C TRP A 190 2.52 12.14 -9.40
N CYS A 191 1.26 11.70 -9.45
CA CYS A 191 0.10 12.56 -9.16
C CYS A 191 0.13 13.07 -7.72
N SER A 192 0.40 12.19 -6.75
CA SER A 192 0.44 12.56 -5.33
C SER A 192 1.54 13.59 -5.06
N ARG A 193 2.72 13.39 -5.66
CA ARG A 193 3.85 14.32 -5.49
C ARG A 193 3.62 15.68 -6.15
N LYS A 194 2.96 15.70 -7.31
CA LYS A 194 2.81 16.91 -8.13
C LYS A 194 1.58 17.75 -7.74
N TYR A 195 0.50 17.11 -7.29
CA TYR A 195 -0.78 17.79 -7.05
C TYR A 195 -1.22 17.76 -5.59
N ASP A 196 -1.35 16.58 -4.98
CA ASP A 196 -1.77 16.47 -3.58
C ASP A 196 -1.24 15.19 -2.94
N MET A 197 -0.39 15.33 -1.92
CA MET A 197 0.20 14.20 -1.19
C MET A 197 -0.84 13.35 -0.45
N ARG A 198 -2.05 13.86 -0.24
CA ARG A 198 -3.18 13.16 0.40
C ARG A 198 -4.02 12.36 -0.60
N LEU A 199 -3.68 12.39 -1.89
CA LEU A 199 -4.45 11.76 -2.96
C LEU A 199 -4.70 10.27 -2.70
N VAL A 200 -3.66 9.45 -2.57
CA VAL A 200 -3.80 7.99 -2.35
C VAL A 200 -4.70 7.64 -1.16
N PRO A 201 -4.51 8.19 0.06
CA PRO A 201 -5.40 7.90 1.17
C PRO A 201 -6.82 8.44 0.96
N ALA A 202 -7.00 9.55 0.23
CA ALA A 202 -8.34 10.03 -0.12
C ALA A 202 -9.07 9.05 -1.06
N LEU A 203 -8.35 8.46 -2.03
CA LEU A 203 -8.90 7.42 -2.90
C LEU A 203 -9.20 6.13 -2.13
N ASP A 204 -8.30 5.67 -1.25
CA ASP A 204 -8.56 4.56 -0.31
C ASP A 204 -9.83 4.82 0.51
N LYS A 205 -10.00 6.05 1.02
CA LYS A 205 -11.19 6.41 1.79
C LYS A 205 -12.47 6.30 0.98
N ALA A 206 -12.48 6.80 -0.26
CA ALA A 206 -13.63 6.69 -1.14
C ALA A 206 -13.99 5.21 -1.41
N LEU A 207 -12.98 4.36 -1.66
CA LEU A 207 -13.16 2.93 -1.89
C LEU A 207 -13.76 2.21 -0.67
N ARG A 208 -13.30 2.53 0.56
CA ARG A 208 -13.89 2.01 1.81
C ARG A 208 -15.37 2.37 1.97
N HIS A 209 -15.78 3.50 1.42
CA HIS A 209 -17.15 4.01 1.47
C HIS A 209 -18.02 3.58 0.28
N ARG A 210 -17.53 2.68 -0.58
CA ARG A 210 -18.21 2.20 -1.80
C ARG A 210 -18.47 3.30 -2.83
N GLU A 211 -17.72 4.40 -2.77
CA GLU A 211 -17.84 5.52 -3.69
C GLU A 211 -16.99 5.29 -4.95
N ASP A 212 -17.32 6.01 -6.03
CA ASP A 212 -16.41 6.15 -7.16
C ASP A 212 -15.29 7.14 -6.78
N PRO A 213 -14.01 6.72 -6.78
CA PRO A 213 -12.91 7.59 -6.40
C PRO A 213 -12.55 8.65 -7.47
N MET A 214 -13.02 8.51 -8.72
CA MET A 214 -12.55 9.36 -9.82
C MET A 214 -13.03 10.83 -9.74
N PRO A 215 -14.27 11.14 -9.34
CA PRO A 215 -14.67 12.52 -9.06
C PRO A 215 -13.84 13.18 -7.95
N LEU A 216 -13.44 12.42 -6.93
CA LEU A 216 -12.57 12.90 -5.87
C LEU A 216 -11.14 13.12 -6.37
N PHE A 217 -10.63 12.21 -7.21
CA PHE A 217 -9.35 12.37 -7.90
C PHE A 217 -9.30 13.71 -8.65
N GLU A 218 -10.29 13.98 -9.50
CA GLU A 218 -10.34 15.21 -10.30
C GLU A 218 -10.48 16.45 -9.43
N LYS A 219 -11.27 16.39 -8.35
CA LYS A 219 -11.37 17.49 -7.39
C LYS A 219 -10.04 17.82 -6.71
N LEU A 220 -9.25 16.81 -6.35
CA LEU A 220 -7.97 17.01 -5.65
C LEU A 220 -6.85 17.46 -6.58
N THR A 221 -6.85 16.99 -7.82
CA THR A 221 -5.79 17.31 -8.78
C THR A 221 -6.14 18.50 -9.69
N GLY A 222 -7.41 18.87 -9.76
CA GLY A 222 -7.94 19.87 -10.70
C GLY A 222 -8.03 19.38 -12.15
N LYS A 223 -7.76 18.09 -12.42
CA LYS A 223 -7.73 17.51 -13.76
C LYS A 223 -8.24 16.07 -13.79
N SER A 224 -8.86 15.68 -14.90
CA SER A 224 -9.26 14.29 -15.12
C SER A 224 -8.06 13.35 -15.18
N ALA A 225 -8.28 12.06 -14.89
CA ALA A 225 -7.22 11.06 -14.95
C ALA A 225 -6.60 10.92 -16.35
N ASP A 226 -7.43 11.01 -17.41
CA ASP A 226 -6.94 10.97 -18.79
C ASP A 226 -6.03 12.16 -19.13
N ALA A 227 -6.35 13.35 -18.63
CA ALA A 227 -5.50 14.53 -18.83
C ALA A 227 -4.15 14.35 -18.11
N LEU A 228 -4.20 13.87 -16.86
CA LEU A 228 -2.99 13.62 -16.08
C LEU A 228 -2.16 12.44 -16.58
N TRP A 229 -2.76 11.44 -17.21
CA TRP A 229 -2.01 10.37 -17.85
C TRP A 229 -1.17 10.90 -19.02
N LYS A 230 -1.75 11.76 -19.87
CA LYS A 230 -1.00 12.40 -20.97
C LYS A 230 0.17 13.23 -20.46
N GLU A 231 -0.05 14.01 -19.39
CA GLU A 231 1.02 14.77 -18.73
C GLU A 231 2.08 13.87 -18.12
N PHE A 232 1.67 12.81 -17.42
CA PHE A 232 2.58 11.84 -16.82
C PHE A 232 3.48 11.18 -17.87
N VAL A 233 2.91 10.71 -18.98
CA VAL A 233 3.65 10.09 -20.09
C VAL A 233 4.67 11.09 -20.67
N SER A 234 4.29 12.35 -20.86
CA SER A 234 5.21 13.40 -21.31
C SER A 234 6.32 13.71 -20.31
N ASP A 235 6.09 13.54 -19.00
CA ASP A 235 7.12 13.69 -17.96
C ASP A 235 8.04 12.44 -17.85
N GLN A 236 7.72 11.33 -18.54
CA GLN A 236 8.55 10.11 -18.55
C GLN A 236 9.58 10.06 -19.70
N SER A 237 9.42 10.91 -20.72
CA SER A 237 10.34 11.05 -21.86
C SER A 237 11.54 11.92 -21.51
#